data_AF-Q6LPT6-F1
#
_entry.id   AF-Q6LPT6-F1
#
_cell.length_a   1.000
_cell.length_b   1.000
_cell.length_c   1.000
_cell.angle_alpha   90.00
_cell.angle_beta   90.00
_cell.angle_gamma   90.00
#
_symmetry.space_group_name_H-M   'P 1'
#
loop_
_entity.id
_entity.type
_entity.pdbx_description
1 polymer ?
#
loop_
_entity_poly.entity_id
_entity_poly.type
_entity_poly.pdbx_seq_one_letter_code
_entity_poly.pdbx_strand_id
1 'polypeptide(L)'
;MTVTENLDVFFRCNTLNVNNKSENKMIVTNVSEELKTEKAKKNWLEYWRHFSSDGNDFCCETNCLNPQDHGALVKKSDIEGLYVVPLCKAHSDNLNKQIEVSDKVEIVRADYTL
;
A
#
# COMPACT_ATOMS: atom_id res chain seq x y z
N MET A 1 -21.37 -27.11 17.97
CA MET A 1 -20.33 -27.40 16.97
C MET A 1 -20.96 -27.16 15.61
N THR A 2 -20.78 -25.97 15.06
CA THR A 2 -20.96 -25.65 13.63
C THR A 2 -20.44 -24.24 13.42
N VAL A 3 -19.24 -24.15 12.84
CA VAL A 3 -18.64 -22.90 12.37
C VAL A 3 -19.32 -22.60 11.05
N THR A 4 -20.10 -21.52 10.98
CA THR A 4 -20.62 -21.01 9.71
C THR A 4 -19.68 -19.90 9.25
N GLU A 5 -18.99 -20.20 8.16
CA GLU A 5 -18.13 -19.30 7.40
C GLU A 5 -18.97 -18.17 6.81
N ASN A 6 -18.85 -16.96 7.37
CA ASN A 6 -19.40 -15.76 6.75
C ASN A 6 -18.43 -15.26 5.66
N LEU A 7 -18.71 -15.69 4.43
CA LEU A 7 -18.07 -15.27 3.18
C LEU A 7 -18.43 -13.82 2.73
N ASP A 8 -18.94 -12.98 3.63
CA ASP A 8 -19.50 -11.66 3.30
C ASP A 8 -18.49 -10.48 3.30
N VAL A 9 -17.17 -10.75 3.23
CA VAL A 9 -16.15 -9.69 3.05
C VAL A 9 -15.59 -9.68 1.62
N PHE A 10 -15.98 -10.64 0.77
CA PHE A 10 -15.35 -10.85 -0.54
C PHE A 10 -15.93 -9.99 -1.68
N PHE A 11 -16.94 -9.14 -1.43
CA PHE A 11 -17.66 -8.39 -2.48
C PHE A 11 -17.70 -6.88 -2.25
N ARG A 12 -16.58 -6.28 -1.85
CA ARG A 12 -16.43 -4.80 -1.84
C ARG A 12 -15.24 -4.28 -2.64
N CYS A 13 -14.81 -5.03 -3.66
CA CYS A 13 -13.85 -4.57 -4.67
C CYS A 13 -14.35 -4.67 -6.12
N ASN A 14 -15.65 -4.87 -6.35
CA ASN A 14 -16.22 -4.97 -7.70
C ASN A 14 -17.50 -4.15 -7.87
N THR A 15 -17.36 -2.82 -7.95
CA THR A 15 -18.32 -1.99 -8.71
C THR A 15 -17.59 -0.84 -9.40
N LEU A 16 -16.76 -1.15 -10.39
CA LEU A 16 -16.46 -0.22 -11.48
C LEU A 16 -17.14 -0.80 -12.72
N ASN A 17 -18.39 -0.42 -12.96
CA ASN A 17 -18.70 0.68 -13.86
C ASN A 17 -17.97 0.49 -15.20
N VAL A 18 -18.67 -0.20 -16.10
CA VAL A 18 -18.34 -0.38 -17.51
C VAL A 18 -18.34 0.98 -18.19
N ASN A 19 -17.24 1.74 -18.11
CA ASN A 19 -16.97 2.92 -18.94
C ASN A 19 -15.48 3.29 -18.84
N ASN A 20 -14.68 2.86 -19.82
CA ASN A 20 -13.37 3.40 -20.23
C ASN A 20 -12.59 4.21 -19.18
N LYS A 21 -11.71 3.54 -18.43
CA LYS A 21 -10.60 4.21 -17.74
C LYS A 21 -9.42 3.26 -17.73
N SER A 22 -8.30 3.65 -18.33
CA SER A 22 -7.04 2.91 -18.31
C SER A 22 -6.72 2.49 -16.87
N GLU A 23 -6.41 1.21 -16.63
CA GLU A 23 -5.85 0.78 -15.35
C GLU A 23 -4.54 1.56 -15.13
N ASN A 24 -4.58 2.60 -14.30
CA ASN A 24 -3.44 3.49 -14.10
C ASN A 24 -2.56 2.89 -13.00
N LYS A 25 -1.76 1.89 -13.38
CA LYS A 25 -0.70 1.37 -12.50
C LYS A 25 0.34 2.46 -12.30
N MET A 26 0.76 2.70 -11.07
CA MET A 26 1.84 3.65 -10.79
C MET A 26 3.08 2.90 -10.32
N ILE A 27 4.22 3.28 -10.88
CA ILE A 27 5.51 2.70 -10.51
C ILE A 27 6.14 3.61 -9.45
N VAL A 28 6.48 3.02 -8.30
CA VAL A 28 7.15 3.73 -7.22
C VAL A 28 8.48 3.07 -6.89
N THR A 29 9.46 3.88 -6.51
CA THR A 29 10.84 3.45 -6.20
C THR A 29 11.10 3.64 -4.70
N ASN A 30 11.76 2.69 -4.04
CA ASN A 30 12.16 2.84 -2.65
C ASN A 30 13.24 3.93 -2.50
N VAL A 31 13.20 4.65 -1.39
CA VAL A 31 14.02 5.84 -1.15
C VAL A 31 15.27 5.55 -0.31
N SER A 32 15.33 4.50 0.52
CA SER A 32 16.55 4.24 1.31
C SER A 32 16.73 2.84 1.89
N GLU A 33 18.00 2.47 2.13
CA GLU A 33 18.42 1.32 2.92
C GLU A 33 18.33 1.56 4.45
N GLU A 34 18.45 2.81 4.91
CA GLU A 34 18.40 3.15 6.34
C GLU A 34 16.99 3.03 6.94
N LEU A 35 15.97 3.00 6.07
CA LEU A 35 14.56 2.84 6.41
C LEU A 35 14.13 1.36 6.39
N LYS A 36 15.07 0.42 6.17
CA LYS A 36 14.80 -1.02 6.13
C LYS A 36 14.68 -1.67 7.51
N THR A 37 14.94 -0.95 8.60
CA THR A 37 14.79 -1.53 9.93
C THR A 37 13.33 -1.91 10.19
N GLU A 38 13.10 -3.05 10.82
CA GLU A 38 11.74 -3.53 11.14
C GLU A 38 10.94 -2.51 11.95
N LYS A 39 11.61 -1.74 12.82
CA LYS A 39 10.98 -0.66 13.58
C LYS A 39 10.53 0.49 12.68
N ALA A 40 11.40 0.96 11.79
CA ALA A 40 11.06 2.05 10.88
C ALA A 40 9.87 1.68 9.98
N LYS A 41 9.88 0.46 9.42
CA LYS A 41 8.78 -0.06 8.61
C LYS A 41 7.44 -0.05 9.34
N LYS A 42 7.41 -0.47 10.62
CA LYS A 42 6.17 -0.44 11.43
C LYS A 42 5.70 0.98 11.73
N ASN A 43 6.60 1.88 12.09
CA ASN A 43 6.27 3.28 12.32
C ASN A 43 5.69 3.95 11.07
N TRP A 44 6.23 3.64 9.88
CA TRP A 44 5.69 4.13 8.62
C TRP A 44 4.30 3.55 8.31
N LEU A 45 4.04 2.28 8.67
CA LEU A 45 2.70 1.73 8.53
C LEU A 45 1.70 2.46 9.43
N GLU A 46 2.07 2.73 10.68
CA GLU A 46 1.22 3.48 11.62
C GLU A 46 0.94 4.90 11.11
N TYR A 47 1.98 5.59 10.59
CA TYR A 47 1.82 6.88 9.95
C TYR A 47 0.85 6.81 8.77
N TRP A 48 1.02 5.83 7.88
CA TRP A 48 0.12 5.64 6.76
C TRP A 48 -1.31 5.40 7.22
N ARG A 49 -1.54 4.52 8.21
CA ARG A 49 -2.88 4.26 8.77
C ARG A 49 -3.51 5.48 9.44
N HIS A 50 -2.71 6.38 9.99
CA HIS A 50 -3.21 7.58 10.64
C HIS A 50 -3.76 8.60 9.65
N PHE A 51 -3.07 8.77 8.52
CA PHE A 51 -3.41 9.77 7.50
C PHE A 51 -4.20 9.21 6.32
N SER A 52 -4.18 7.90 6.11
CA SER A 52 -5.00 7.22 5.12
C SER A 52 -6.46 7.27 5.53
N SER A 53 -7.31 7.69 4.59
CA SER A 53 -8.76 7.54 4.68
C SER A 53 -9.21 6.16 4.17
N ASP A 54 -8.33 5.51 3.41
CA ASP A 54 -8.49 4.17 2.89
C ASP A 54 -8.23 3.17 4.02
N GLY A 55 -9.30 2.65 4.63
CA GLY A 55 -9.26 1.60 5.67
C GLY A 55 -8.82 0.24 5.13
N ASN A 56 -7.88 0.24 4.20
CA ASN A 56 -7.42 -0.90 3.44
C ASN A 56 -6.33 -1.62 4.24
N ASP A 57 -6.55 -2.90 4.51
CA ASP A 57 -5.65 -3.74 5.32
C ASP A 57 -4.75 -4.66 4.48
N PHE A 58 -4.69 -4.41 3.17
CA PHE A 58 -3.95 -5.23 2.22
C PHE A 58 -2.74 -4.49 1.65
N CYS A 59 -1.80 -5.26 1.15
CA CYS A 59 -0.63 -4.76 0.42
C CYS A 59 -1.06 -3.95 -0.81
N CYS A 60 -0.37 -2.85 -1.07
CA CYS A 60 -0.73 -1.94 -2.17
C CYS A 60 -0.30 -2.41 -3.57
N GLU A 61 0.52 -3.47 -3.64
CA GLU A 61 0.96 -4.07 -4.90
C GLU A 61 -0.23 -4.66 -5.68
N THR A 62 -0.21 -4.45 -7.00
CA THR A 62 -1.35 -4.64 -7.92
C THR A 62 -1.95 -6.06 -7.93
N ASN A 63 -1.24 -7.08 -7.44
CA ASN A 63 -1.72 -8.46 -7.37
C ASN A 63 -1.48 -9.12 -6.00
N CYS A 64 -1.28 -8.32 -4.95
CA CYS A 64 -0.99 -8.86 -3.62
C CYS A 64 -2.22 -8.82 -2.72
N LEU A 65 -2.69 -10.00 -2.33
CA LEU A 65 -3.78 -10.16 -1.37
C LEU A 65 -3.29 -10.38 0.07
N ASN A 66 -1.98 -10.27 0.30
CA ASN A 66 -1.42 -10.43 1.64
C ASN A 66 -1.74 -9.19 2.49
N PRO A 67 -1.95 -9.38 3.80
CA PRO A 67 -2.17 -8.27 4.72
C PRO A 67 -0.95 -7.35 4.78
N GLN A 68 -1.21 -6.06 4.99
CA GLN A 68 -0.17 -5.07 5.26
C GLN A 68 0.49 -5.33 6.62
N ASP A 69 1.82 -5.34 6.65
CA ASP A 69 2.62 -5.52 7.88
C ASP A 69 3.67 -4.40 8.04
N HIS A 70 3.99 -3.70 6.95
CA HIS A 70 5.03 -2.69 6.91
C HIS A 70 4.64 -1.50 6.03
N GLY A 71 5.10 -0.32 6.39
CA GLY A 71 5.07 0.87 5.55
C GLY A 71 6.42 1.04 4.87
N ALA A 72 6.40 1.53 3.63
CA ALA A 72 7.60 1.87 2.89
C ALA A 72 7.56 3.30 2.39
N LEU A 73 8.69 4.00 2.50
CA LEU A 73 8.89 5.29 1.87
C LEU A 73 9.29 5.10 0.41
N VAL A 74 8.48 5.65 -0.46
CA VAL A 74 8.64 5.54 -1.90
C VAL A 74 8.60 6.90 -2.56
N LYS A 75 9.20 6.98 -3.74
CA LYS A 75 9.18 8.15 -4.63
C LYS A 75 8.50 7.75 -5.93
N LYS A 76 7.64 8.65 -6.43
CA LYS A 76 7.04 8.54 -7.76
C LYS A 76 7.99 9.14 -8.79
N SER A 77 8.06 8.55 -9.98
CA SER A 77 8.88 9.11 -11.07
C SER A 77 8.36 10.46 -11.55
N ASP A 78 7.04 10.65 -11.51
CA ASP A 78 6.37 11.78 -12.17
C ASP A 78 6.04 12.94 -11.23
N ILE A 79 6.18 12.75 -9.92
CA ILE A 79 5.81 13.73 -8.90
C ILE A 79 6.91 13.83 -7.85
N GLU A 80 7.36 15.06 -7.59
CA GLU A 80 8.31 15.32 -6.51
C GLU A 80 7.64 15.16 -5.14
N GLY A 81 8.31 14.43 -4.26
CA GLY A 81 7.84 14.17 -2.91
C GLY A 81 8.21 12.78 -2.45
N LEU A 82 8.17 12.60 -1.13
CA LEU A 82 8.25 11.31 -0.49
C LEU A 82 6.85 10.89 -0.09
N TYR A 83 6.59 9.61 -0.26
CA TYR A 83 5.28 9.03 -0.04
C TYR A 83 5.40 7.76 0.76
N VAL A 84 4.37 7.45 1.55
CA VAL A 84 4.29 6.23 2.33
C VAL A 84 3.22 5.34 1.71
N VAL A 85 3.56 4.05 1.56
CA VAL A 85 2.64 3.02 1.07
C VAL A 85 2.66 1.78 1.96
N PRO A 86 1.53 1.08 2.10
CA PRO A 86 1.45 -0.14 2.88
C PRO A 86 1.86 -1.35 2.05
N LEU A 87 2.71 -2.19 2.61
CA LEU A 87 3.20 -3.42 2.00
C LEU A 87 3.07 -4.58 2.96
N CYS A 88 2.93 -5.78 2.40
CA CYS A 88 3.17 -6.99 3.16
C CYS A 88 4.66 -7.18 3.41
N LYS A 89 5.01 -8.00 4.40
CA LYS A 89 6.39 -8.31 4.76
C LYS A 89 7.24 -8.77 3.57
N ALA A 90 6.70 -9.65 2.74
CA ALA A 90 7.42 -10.17 1.58
C ALA A 90 7.79 -9.07 0.57
N HIS A 91 6.88 -8.12 0.30
CA HIS A 91 7.16 -7.02 -0.63
C HIS A 91 8.06 -5.96 0.00
N SER A 92 7.91 -5.69 1.29
CA SER A 92 8.77 -4.77 2.04
C SER A 92 10.23 -5.26 2.06
N ASP A 93 10.45 -6.57 2.26
CA ASP A 93 11.79 -7.15 2.31
C ASP A 93 12.48 -7.20 0.94
N ASN A 94 11.70 -7.26 -0.15
CA ASN A 94 12.21 -7.29 -1.52
C ASN A 94 12.17 -5.94 -2.23
N LEU A 95 11.91 -4.84 -1.51
CA LEU A 95 11.72 -3.51 -2.07
C LEU A 95 13.06 -2.82 -2.44
N ASN A 96 13.82 -3.44 -3.35
CA ASN A 96 15.18 -2.99 -3.73
C ASN A 96 15.24 -2.32 -5.10
N LYS A 97 14.12 -2.31 -5.83
CA LYS A 97 14.04 -1.77 -7.19
C LYS A 97 12.86 -0.82 -7.30
N GLN A 98 11.71 -1.34 -7.72
CA GLN A 98 10.49 -0.61 -7.96
C GLN A 98 9.33 -1.57 -7.71
N ILE A 99 8.16 -1.02 -7.39
CA ILE A 99 6.94 -1.81 -7.23
C ILE A 99 5.79 -1.14 -7.98
N GLU A 100 4.96 -1.97 -8.60
CA GLU A 100 3.73 -1.53 -9.26
C GLU A 100 2.62 -1.45 -8.21
N VAL A 101 2.26 -0.23 -7.87
CA VAL A 101 1.19 0.04 -6.90
C VAL A 101 -0.10 0.27 -7.66
N SER A 102 -1.17 -0.32 -7.12
CA SER A 102 -2.53 -0.11 -7.59
C SER A 102 -2.95 1.35 -7.36
N ASP A 103 -3.62 1.98 -8.33
CA ASP A 103 -4.25 3.29 -8.16
C ASP A 103 -5.40 3.29 -7.15
N LYS A 104 -5.87 2.11 -6.77
CA LYS A 104 -6.92 1.92 -5.77
C LYS A 104 -6.45 2.13 -4.34
N VAL A 105 -5.15 2.17 -4.09
CA VAL A 105 -4.60 2.38 -2.74
C VAL A 105 -4.18 3.81 -2.56
N GLU A 106 -4.68 4.42 -1.49
CA GLU A 106 -4.26 5.76 -1.10
C GLU A 106 -2.76 5.79 -0.75
N ILE A 107 -2.05 6.72 -1.37
CA ILE A 107 -0.65 7.00 -1.08
C ILE A 107 -0.58 8.29 -0.29
N VAL A 108 -0.04 8.20 0.92
CA VAL A 108 0.08 9.33 1.85
C VAL A 108 1.41 10.04 1.61
N ARG A 109 1.44 11.37 1.57
CA ARG A 109 2.72 12.10 1.53
C ARG A 109 3.43 12.01 2.89
N ALA A 110 4.75 11.86 2.87
CA ALA A 110 5.56 11.72 4.09
C ALA A 110 5.93 13.07 4.75
N ASP A 111 5.41 14.19 4.24
CA ASP A 111 5.67 15.53 4.74
C ASP A 111 4.51 16.11 5.57
N TYR A 112 3.49 15.31 5.90
CA TYR A 112 2.53 15.72 6.93
C TYR A 112 3.23 15.71 8.29
N THR A 113 3.32 16.89 8.89
CA THR A 113 3.71 17.08 10.28
C THR A 113 2.52 16.78 11.18
N LEU A 114 2.74 15.92 12.19
CA LEU A 114 1.83 15.74 13.33
C LEU A 114 1.74 17.01 14.19
#